data_AF-A0A4Z1G7Y4-F1
#
_entry.id   AF-A0A4Z1G7Y4-F1
#
_cell.length_a   1.000
_cell.length_b   1.000
_cell.length_c   1.000
_cell.angle_alpha   90.00
_cell.angle_beta   90.00
_cell.angle_gamma   90.00
#
_symmetry.space_group_name_H-M   'P 1'
#
loop_
_entity.id
_entity.type
_entity.pdbx_description
1 polymer ?
#
loop_
_entity_poly.entity_id
_entity_poly.type
_entity_poly.pdbx_seq_one_letter_code
_entity_poly.pdbx_strand_id
1 'polypeptide(L)'
;MVSNLYATATEADPIRGELTGRNAQPDRGIPAPSICLTPLDEASGTTQIFTMAFPSLYPMGRADFNSPRLRSVSLSDYSRHLLCYHNSRFGRHSRWRFLVFNILLRRKAANVARFYVLKALGLKDFSRKELMAALQDNT
;
A
#
# COMPACT_ATOMS: atom_id res chain seq x y z
N MET A 1 29.46 41.17 -31.60
CA MET A 1 29.77 39.75 -31.85
C MET A 1 28.45 39.07 -32.17
N VAL A 2 28.38 38.35 -33.28
CA VAL A 2 27.18 38.07 -34.08
C VAL A 2 26.41 36.86 -33.56
N SER A 3 25.08 36.95 -33.48
CA SER A 3 24.17 35.83 -33.21
C SER A 3 24.28 34.77 -34.29
N ASN A 4 24.45 33.51 -33.89
CA ASN A 4 24.61 32.37 -34.79
C ASN A 4 23.29 32.07 -35.53
N LEU A 5 23.08 32.70 -36.70
CA LEU A 5 21.86 32.61 -37.51
C LEU A 5 21.85 31.41 -38.50
N TYR A 6 22.71 30.42 -38.32
CA TYR A 6 22.80 29.26 -39.24
C TYR A 6 23.00 27.91 -38.56
N ALA A 7 22.60 27.76 -37.29
CA ALA A 7 22.53 26.44 -36.65
C ALA A 7 21.12 25.86 -36.84
N THR A 8 20.93 25.04 -37.87
CA THR A 8 19.67 24.30 -38.12
C THR A 8 19.42 23.18 -37.10
N ALA A 9 20.38 22.94 -36.20
CA ALA A 9 20.28 21.99 -35.10
C ALA A 9 20.33 22.75 -33.78
N THR A 10 19.36 22.47 -32.91
CA THR A 10 19.35 23.04 -31.56
C THR A 10 20.49 22.39 -30.77
N GLU A 11 21.18 23.13 -29.90
CA GLU A 11 22.26 22.59 -29.04
C GLU A 11 21.82 21.37 -28.20
N ALA A 12 20.51 21.15 -28.06
CA ALA A 12 19.90 19.98 -27.42
C ALA A 12 19.97 18.68 -28.25
N ASP A 13 20.07 18.76 -29.57
CA ASP A 13 20.09 17.61 -30.48
C ASP A 13 21.39 16.78 -30.38
N PRO A 14 22.61 17.38 -30.34
CA PRO A 14 23.83 16.60 -30.11
C PRO A 14 23.86 15.98 -28.70
N ILE A 15 23.32 16.67 -27.69
CA ILE A 15 23.20 16.14 -26.32
C ILE A 15 22.30 14.90 -26.31
N ARG A 16 21.16 14.96 -27.00
CA ARG A 16 20.25 13.81 -27.16
C ARG A 16 20.90 12.65 -27.92
N GLY A 17 21.69 12.96 -28.95
CA GLY A 17 22.48 11.98 -29.70
C GLY A 17 23.51 11.27 -28.80
N GLU A 18 24.24 12.02 -27.96
CA GLU A 18 25.20 11.44 -27.00
C GLU A 18 24.53 10.59 -25.91
N LEU A 19 23.39 11.02 -25.39
CA LEU A 19 22.63 10.24 -24.41
C LEU A 19 22.11 8.91 -25.01
N THR A 20 21.74 8.93 -26.29
CA THR A 20 21.24 7.75 -27.01
C THR A 20 22.39 6.84 -27.49
N GLY A 21 23.56 7.42 -27.81
CA GLY A 21 24.76 6.72 -28.29
C GLY A 21 25.66 6.18 -27.18
N ARG A 22 25.44 6.55 -25.92
CA ARG A 22 25.95 5.79 -24.78
C ARG A 22 25.24 4.45 -24.77
N ASN A 23 25.85 3.48 -25.48
CA ASN A 23 25.60 2.06 -25.35
C ASN A 23 25.18 1.78 -23.91
N ALA A 24 23.95 1.28 -23.74
CA ALA A 24 23.48 0.75 -22.48
C ALA A 24 24.55 -0.19 -21.97
N GLN A 25 25.37 0.28 -21.02
CA GLN A 25 26.28 -0.60 -20.34
C GLN A 25 25.39 -1.71 -19.77
N PRO A 26 25.78 -3.00 -19.88
CA PRO A 26 25.03 -4.06 -19.23
C PRO A 26 24.89 -3.63 -17.77
N ASP A 27 23.65 -3.40 -17.38
CA ASP A 27 23.29 -2.72 -16.14
C ASP A 27 23.98 -3.48 -15.02
N ARG A 28 25.09 -2.93 -14.48
CA ARG A 28 25.81 -3.55 -13.36
C ARG A 28 25.04 -3.36 -12.05
N GLY A 29 23.81 -2.84 -12.14
CA GLY A 29 22.84 -2.74 -11.07
C GLY A 29 22.00 -4.00 -10.96
N ILE A 30 21.57 -4.30 -9.74
CA ILE A 30 20.54 -5.32 -9.48
C ILE A 30 19.28 -4.88 -10.24
N PRO A 31 18.69 -5.74 -11.09
CA PRO A 31 17.48 -5.38 -11.82
C PRO A 31 16.38 -4.99 -10.82
N ALA A 32 15.60 -3.96 -11.16
CA ALA A 32 14.48 -3.53 -10.33
C ALA A 32 13.54 -4.73 -10.07
N PRO A 33 13.03 -4.90 -8.84
CA PRO A 33 12.11 -5.99 -8.55
C PRO A 33 10.86 -5.87 -9.40
N SER A 34 10.30 -7.02 -9.81
CA SER A 34 9.05 -7.05 -10.54
C SER A 34 7.92 -6.41 -9.72
N ILE A 35 7.21 -5.46 -10.33
CA ILE A 35 6.07 -4.80 -9.71
C ILE A 35 4.86 -5.72 -9.87
N CYS A 36 4.27 -6.14 -8.75
CA CYS A 36 3.02 -6.88 -8.76
C CYS A 36 1.87 -5.93 -9.09
N LEU A 37 1.17 -6.16 -10.21
CA LEU A 37 0.00 -5.38 -10.63
C LEU A 37 -1.31 -5.87 -9.99
N THR A 38 -1.28 -7.00 -9.28
CA THR A 38 -2.47 -7.54 -8.62
C THR A 38 -2.83 -6.68 -7.40
N PRO A 39 -4.07 -6.15 -7.32
CA PRO A 39 -4.53 -5.41 -6.15
C PRO A 39 -4.43 -6.28 -4.89
N LEU A 40 -3.96 -5.67 -3.80
CA LEU A 40 -3.78 -6.37 -2.55
C LEU A 40 -5.06 -6.32 -1.70
N ASP A 41 -5.58 -7.49 -1.33
CA ASP A 41 -6.74 -7.55 -0.44
C ASP A 41 -6.33 -7.39 1.03
N GLU A 42 -6.81 -6.30 1.64
CA GLU A 42 -6.66 -6.02 3.07
C GLU A 42 -7.69 -6.79 3.92
N ALA A 43 -8.88 -7.02 3.39
CA ALA A 43 -10.01 -7.49 4.17
C ALA A 43 -9.95 -8.99 4.49
N SER A 44 -9.39 -9.80 3.58
CA SER A 44 -9.27 -11.25 3.79
C SER A 44 -8.34 -11.65 4.92
N GLY A 45 -7.43 -10.77 5.36
CA GLY A 45 -6.49 -11.06 6.45
C GLY A 45 -5.50 -12.19 6.14
N THR A 46 -5.41 -12.64 4.90
CA THR A 46 -4.49 -13.68 4.42
C THR A 46 -3.10 -13.11 4.17
N THR A 47 -3.06 -11.88 3.67
CA THR A 47 -1.83 -11.21 3.25
C THR A 47 -1.17 -10.50 4.43
N GLN A 48 0.15 -10.65 4.59
CA GLN A 48 0.95 -9.92 5.57
C GLN A 48 1.33 -8.53 5.05
N ILE A 49 0.37 -7.61 5.06
CA ILE A 49 0.52 -6.29 4.43
C ILE A 49 1.58 -5.44 5.14
N PHE A 50 1.72 -5.54 6.46
CA PHE A 50 2.65 -4.68 7.19
C PHE A 50 4.10 -5.06 6.91
N THR A 51 4.40 -6.36 6.84
CA THR A 51 5.75 -6.84 6.56
C THR A 51 6.16 -6.53 5.12
N MET A 52 5.24 -6.70 4.16
CA MET A 52 5.52 -6.39 2.75
C MET A 52 5.64 -4.89 2.47
N ALA A 53 4.80 -4.04 3.08
CA ALA A 53 4.83 -2.61 2.84
C ALA A 53 5.99 -1.90 3.55
N PHE A 54 6.45 -2.44 4.70
CA PHE A 54 7.51 -1.83 5.51
C PHE A 54 8.61 -2.84 5.87
N PRO A 55 9.36 -3.38 4.89
CA PRO A 55 10.43 -4.35 5.16
C PRO A 55 11.50 -3.80 6.12
N SER A 56 11.76 -2.49 6.09
CA SER A 56 12.68 -1.82 7.03
C SER A 56 12.20 -1.84 8.49
N LEU A 57 10.88 -1.85 8.71
CA LEU A 57 10.26 -1.96 10.03
C LEU A 57 10.02 -3.40 10.45
N TYR A 58 10.13 -4.37 9.53
CA TYR A 58 10.00 -5.80 9.82
C TYR A 58 11.12 -6.57 9.10
N PRO A 59 12.39 -6.42 9.52
CA PRO A 59 13.53 -6.97 8.79
C PRO A 59 13.50 -8.49 8.66
N MET A 60 12.90 -9.20 9.61
CA MET A 60 12.74 -10.66 9.57
C MET A 60 11.42 -11.10 8.92
N GLY A 61 10.59 -10.18 8.42
CA GLY A 61 9.25 -10.48 7.91
C GLY A 61 8.29 -11.08 8.95
N ARG A 62 8.59 -10.91 10.24
CA ARG A 62 7.82 -11.45 11.36
C ARG A 62 6.99 -10.38 12.06
N ALA A 63 6.06 -10.83 12.90
CA ALA A 63 5.21 -9.99 13.74
C ALA A 63 4.15 -9.16 13.01
N ASP A 64 3.76 -9.55 11.79
CA ASP A 64 2.59 -8.99 11.12
C ASP A 64 1.31 -9.17 11.96
N PHE A 65 0.31 -8.29 11.82
CA PHE A 65 -0.97 -8.48 12.49
C PHE A 65 -1.67 -9.76 12.04
N ASN A 66 -1.62 -10.07 10.74
CA ASN A 66 -2.27 -11.21 10.09
C ASN A 66 -1.48 -12.52 10.25
N SER A 67 -0.30 -12.51 10.90
CA SER A 67 0.43 -13.74 11.19
C SER A 67 -0.36 -14.63 12.16
N PRO A 68 -0.35 -15.96 12.01
CA PRO A 68 -1.00 -16.88 12.94
C PRO A 68 -0.40 -16.70 14.36
N ARG A 69 -1.29 -16.60 15.37
CA ARG A 69 -0.91 -16.38 16.77
C ARG A 69 -1.69 -17.32 17.68
N LEU A 70 -1.03 -17.78 18.75
CA LEU A 70 -1.67 -18.60 19.80
C LEU A 70 -2.73 -17.82 20.59
N ARG A 71 -2.54 -16.50 20.72
CA ARG A 71 -3.47 -15.60 21.41
C ARG A 71 -3.97 -14.54 20.44
N SER A 72 -5.28 -14.30 20.45
CA SER A 72 -5.86 -13.20 19.71
C SER A 72 -5.39 -11.88 20.32
N VAL A 73 -4.98 -10.95 19.45
CA VAL A 73 -4.55 -9.61 19.85
C VAL A 73 -5.40 -8.62 19.07
N SER A 74 -5.98 -7.64 19.76
CA SER A 74 -6.74 -6.59 19.09
C SER A 74 -5.81 -5.69 18.27
N LEU A 75 -6.31 -5.11 17.17
CA LEU A 75 -5.51 -4.18 16.37
C LEU A 75 -5.06 -2.95 17.18
N SER A 76 -5.87 -2.54 18.15
CA SER A 76 -5.55 -1.45 19.08
C SER A 76 -4.36 -1.80 19.97
N ASP A 77 -4.34 -3.00 20.55
CA ASP A 77 -3.24 -3.43 21.42
C ASP A 77 -1.97 -3.70 20.62
N TYR A 78 -2.10 -4.30 19.45
CA TYR A 78 -1.01 -4.47 18.49
C TYR A 78 -0.35 -3.14 18.12
N SER A 79 -1.16 -2.16 17.72
CA SER A 79 -0.65 -0.85 17.32
C SER A 79 -0.02 -0.07 18.48
N ARG A 80 -0.63 -0.12 19.66
CA ARG A 80 -0.07 0.49 20.88
C ARG A 80 1.28 -0.10 21.25
N HIS A 81 1.39 -1.43 21.22
CA HIS A 81 2.66 -2.11 21.51
C HIS A 81 3.76 -1.70 20.53
N LEU A 82 3.45 -1.62 19.23
CA LEU A 82 4.43 -1.22 18.22
C LEU A 82 4.82 0.26 18.33
N LEU A 83 3.88 1.15 18.65
CA LEU A 83 4.19 2.57 18.91
C LEU A 83 5.18 2.74 20.07
N CYS A 84 5.04 1.94 21.13
CA CYS A 84 5.91 1.93 22.31
C CYS A 84 7.09 0.94 22.20
N TYR A 85 7.38 0.42 21.01
CA TYR A 85 8.47 -0.55 20.84
C TYR A 85 9.83 0.07 21.21
N HIS A 86 10.77 -0.76 21.68
CA HIS A 86 12.03 -0.33 22.31
C HIS A 86 12.81 0.79 21.60
N ASN A 87 12.86 0.76 20.26
CA ASN A 87 13.61 1.73 19.45
C ASN A 87 12.73 2.84 18.85
N SER A 88 11.45 2.91 19.24
CA SER A 88 10.42 3.81 18.71
C SER A 88 10.33 3.88 17.18
N ARG A 89 10.88 2.88 16.45
CA ARG A 89 11.01 2.96 14.98
C ARG A 89 9.66 3.10 14.28
N PHE A 90 8.66 2.41 14.81
CA PHE A 90 7.28 2.46 14.33
C PHE A 90 6.63 3.81 14.63
N GLY A 91 6.84 4.35 15.83
CA GLY A 91 6.39 5.69 16.23
C GLY A 91 7.06 6.82 15.44
N ARG A 92 8.31 6.64 14.99
CA ARG A 92 9.02 7.63 14.17
C ARG A 92 8.61 7.56 12.70
N HIS A 93 8.30 6.39 12.17
CA HIS A 93 7.94 6.21 10.76
C HIS A 93 6.58 6.85 10.43
N SER A 94 6.58 7.91 9.61
CA SER A 94 5.37 8.68 9.28
C SER A 94 4.29 7.83 8.62
N ARG A 95 4.64 7.12 7.55
CA ARG A 95 3.68 6.32 6.75
C ARG A 95 3.08 5.14 7.52
N TRP A 96 3.82 4.58 8.47
CA TRP A 96 3.34 3.41 9.22
C TRP A 96 2.21 3.80 10.16
N ARG A 97 2.36 4.94 10.86
CA ARG A 97 1.32 5.51 11.73
C ARG A 97 0.03 5.80 10.97
N PHE A 98 0.14 6.43 9.80
CA PHE A 98 -1.02 6.71 8.96
C PHE A 98 -1.69 5.44 8.43
N LEU A 99 -0.91 4.44 8.00
CA LEU A 99 -1.50 3.16 7.56
C LEU A 99 -2.32 2.52 8.68
N VAL A 100 -1.72 2.34 9.86
CA VAL A 100 -2.39 1.71 11.01
C VAL A 100 -3.63 2.49 11.41
N PHE A 101 -3.54 3.82 11.46
CA PHE A 101 -4.68 4.68 11.76
C PHE A 101 -5.81 4.54 10.73
N ASN A 102 -5.48 4.51 9.44
CA ASN A 102 -6.46 4.32 8.37
C ASN A 102 -7.17 2.96 8.46
N ILE A 103 -6.43 1.89 8.77
CA ILE A 103 -7.01 0.56 8.97
C ILE A 103 -7.96 0.58 10.18
N LEU A 104 -7.56 1.20 11.30
CA LEU A 104 -8.42 1.35 12.47
C LEU A 104 -9.70 2.13 12.15
N LEU A 105 -9.59 3.24 11.41
CA LEU A 105 -10.73 4.06 11.03
C LEU A 105 -11.68 3.31 10.10
N ARG A 106 -11.16 2.60 9.09
CA ARG A 106 -11.96 1.76 8.20
C ARG A 106 -12.70 0.67 8.97
N ARG A 107 -12.04 -0.01 9.91
CA ARG A 107 -12.70 -1.04 10.75
C ARG A 107 -13.80 -0.44 11.61
N LYS A 108 -13.60 0.74 12.18
CA LYS A 108 -14.66 1.46 12.92
C LYS A 108 -15.83 1.81 12.02
N ALA A 109 -15.57 2.39 10.85
CA ALA A 109 -16.61 2.73 9.88
C ALA A 109 -17.39 1.49 9.40
N ALA A 110 -16.69 0.38 9.13
CA ALA A 110 -17.32 -0.88 8.75
C ALA A 110 -18.22 -1.44 9.86
N ASN A 111 -17.81 -1.34 11.12
CA ASN A 111 -18.64 -1.75 12.26
C ASN A 111 -19.91 -0.90 12.38
N VAL A 112 -19.79 0.43 12.19
CA VAL A 112 -20.95 1.34 12.20
C VAL A 112 -21.87 1.05 11.02
N ALA A 113 -21.33 0.86 9.81
CA ALA A 113 -22.11 0.49 8.63
C ALA A 113 -22.85 -0.84 8.83
N ARG A 114 -22.18 -1.84 9.41
CA ARG A 114 -22.78 -3.15 9.73
C ARG A 114 -23.99 -3.01 10.64
N PHE A 115 -23.94 -2.10 11.63
CA PHE A 115 -25.09 -1.84 12.50
C PHE A 115 -26.31 -1.36 11.71
N TYR A 116 -26.14 -0.46 10.75
CA TYR A 116 -27.25 0.01 9.91
C TYR A 116 -27.81 -1.09 9.02
N VAL A 117 -26.96 -1.95 8.44
CA VAL A 117 -27.40 -3.11 7.63
C VAL A 117 -28.22 -4.08 8.49
N LEU A 118 -27.78 -4.37 9.71
CA LEU A 118 -28.50 -5.26 10.63
C LEU A 118 -29.84 -4.67 11.11
N LYS A 119 -29.95 -3.34 11.18
CA LYS A 119 -31.18 -2.64 11.60
C LYS A 119 -32.21 -2.56 10.46
N ALA A 120 -31.76 -2.54 9.21
CA ALA A 120 -32.66 -2.49 8.06
C ALA A 120 -33.44 -3.82 7.92
N LEU A 121 -34.77 -3.72 7.95
CA LEU A 121 -35.66 -4.87 7.76
C LEU A 121 -35.42 -5.47 6.37
N GLY A 122 -35.17 -6.78 6.30
CA GLY A 122 -34.96 -7.51 5.05
C GLY A 122 -33.50 -7.68 4.60
N LEU A 123 -32.52 -6.98 5.20
CA LEU A 123 -31.10 -7.09 4.81
C LEU A 123 -30.23 -7.86 5.82
N LYS A 124 -30.82 -8.29 6.95
CA LYS A 124 -30.10 -8.93 8.06
C LYS A 124 -29.43 -10.26 7.68
N ASP A 125 -30.07 -11.02 6.80
CA ASP A 125 -29.62 -12.35 6.41
C ASP A 125 -28.79 -12.34 5.12
N PHE A 126 -28.60 -11.16 4.50
CA PHE A 126 -27.89 -11.03 3.24
C PHE A 126 -26.38 -11.17 3.43
N SER A 127 -25.77 -12.06 2.66
CA SER A 127 -24.33 -12.18 2.54
C SER A 127 -23.74 -10.96 1.83
N ARG A 128 -22.45 -10.66 2.05
CA ARG A 128 -21.73 -9.56 1.36
C ARG A 128 -21.91 -9.62 -0.16
N LYS A 129 -21.92 -10.82 -0.75
CA LYS A 129 -22.09 -11.02 -2.19
C LYS A 129 -23.50 -10.62 -2.66
N GLU A 130 -24.51 -10.99 -1.89
CA GLU A 130 -25.92 -10.69 -2.18
C GLU A 130 -26.18 -9.18 -2.04
N LEU A 131 -25.60 -8.53 -1.04
CA LEU A 131 -25.64 -7.06 -0.92
C LEU A 131 -25.00 -6.36 -2.12
N MET A 132 -23.90 -6.89 -2.66
CA MET A 132 -23.26 -6.33 -3.85
C MET A 132 -24.12 -6.53 -5.10
N ALA A 133 -24.74 -7.69 -5.28
CA ALA A 133 -25.63 -7.95 -6.40
C ALA A 133 -26.85 -7.01 -6.37
N ALA A 134 -27.50 -6.89 -5.20
CA ALA A 134 -28.66 -5.99 -5.03
C ALA A 134 -28.33 -4.51 -5.29
N LEU A 135 -27.08 -4.08 -5.06
CA LEU A 135 -26.62 -2.75 -5.43
C LEU A 135 -26.41 -2.59 -6.94
N GLN A 136 -25.92 -3.62 -7.63
CA GLN A 136 -25.74 -3.60 -9.08
C GLN A 136 -27.09 -3.59 -9.81
N ASP A 137 -28.07 -4.35 -9.32
CA ASP A 137 -29.41 -4.45 -9.91
C ASP A 137 -30.24 -3.16 -9.80
N ASN A 138 -29.87 -2.22 -8.92
CA ASN A 138 -30.56 -0.93 -8.71
C ASN A 138 -29.88 0.27 -9.42
N THR A 139 -28.88 0.03 -10.27
CA THR A 139 -28.18 1.05 -11.08
C THR A 139 -28.50 0.89 -12.55
#